data_AF-A0A7S0G297-F1
#
_entry.id   AF-A0A7S0G297-F1
#
_cell.length_a   1.000
_cell.length_b   1.000
_cell.length_c   1.000
_cell.angle_alpha   90.00
_cell.angle_beta   90.00
_cell.angle_gamma   90.00
#
_symmetry.space_group_name_H-M   'P 1'
#
loop_
_entity.id
_entity.type
_entity.pdbx_description
1 polymer ?
#
loop_
_entity_poly.entity_id
_entity_poly.type
_entity_poly.pdbx_seq_one_letter_code
_entity_poly.pdbx_strand_id
1 'polypeptide(L)'
;SVFDHKDPKWWFGDPLWSTAKRAGLSTAAVFWPGSEVVSDRFSTPDVYLDYDAEMKYEKRVDQVMEFLGGKGMPGDREARFVTLYLNYVDRRGHERGPNSTEVRKAVQDADVALGDLVEKIRAQPFGD
;
A
#
# COMPACT_ATOMS: atom_id res chain seq x y z
N SER A 1 27.64 -9.07 -7.50
CA SER A 1 26.18 -9.21 -7.70
C SER A 1 25.55 -7.85 -7.49
N VAL A 2 24.67 -7.43 -8.40
CA VAL A 2 23.83 -6.24 -8.14
C VAL A 2 22.74 -6.68 -7.17
N PHE A 3 22.49 -5.88 -6.14
CA PHE A 3 21.35 -6.11 -5.25
C PHE A 3 20.06 -5.88 -6.06
N ASP A 4 19.23 -6.92 -6.14
CA ASP A 4 17.88 -6.83 -6.69
C ASP A 4 16.92 -7.08 -5.54
N HIS A 5 16.15 -6.05 -5.16
CA HIS A 5 15.19 -6.16 -4.06
C HIS A 5 14.00 -7.06 -4.43
N LYS A 6 13.80 -7.37 -5.71
CA LYS A 6 12.76 -8.29 -6.19
C LYS A 6 13.19 -9.76 -6.17
N ASP A 7 14.47 -10.05 -5.89
CA ASP A 7 14.95 -11.44 -5.84
C ASP A 7 14.30 -12.19 -4.64
N PRO A 8 13.48 -13.22 -4.90
CA PRO A 8 12.72 -13.92 -3.85
C PRO A 8 13.62 -14.61 -2.83
N LYS A 9 14.92 -14.83 -3.10
CA LYS A 9 15.83 -15.42 -2.12
C LYS A 9 15.96 -14.59 -0.83
N TRP A 10 15.70 -13.29 -0.90
CA TRP A 10 15.75 -12.38 0.26
C TRP A 10 14.46 -12.36 1.08
N TRP A 11 13.38 -12.91 0.56
CA TRP A 11 12.04 -12.81 1.14
C TRP A 11 11.65 -14.14 1.79
N PHE A 12 11.60 -14.14 3.12
CA PHE A 12 11.23 -15.28 3.95
C PHE A 12 9.91 -15.03 4.68
N GLY A 13 9.38 -16.08 5.29
CA GLY A 13 8.08 -16.01 5.96
C GLY A 13 6.93 -15.95 4.96
N ASP A 14 5.75 -15.61 5.48
CA ASP A 14 4.51 -15.59 4.70
C ASP A 14 3.82 -14.24 4.89
N PRO A 15 3.74 -13.41 3.84
CA PRO A 15 3.15 -12.08 3.94
C PRO A 15 1.63 -12.17 4.16
N LEU A 16 1.05 -11.13 4.76
CA LEU A 16 -0.36 -11.12 5.13
C LEU A 16 -1.30 -11.27 3.93
N TRP A 17 -0.98 -10.70 2.77
CA TRP A 17 -1.78 -10.88 1.56
C TRP A 17 -1.78 -12.34 1.07
N SER A 18 -0.65 -13.06 1.19
CA SER A 18 -0.57 -14.48 0.84
C SER A 18 -1.46 -15.31 1.76
N THR A 19 -1.47 -15.00 3.07
CA THR A 19 -2.41 -15.60 4.03
C THR A 19 -3.87 -15.29 3.70
N ALA A 20 -4.21 -14.03 3.46
CA ALA A 20 -5.58 -13.60 3.13
C ALA A 20 -6.10 -14.26 1.85
N LYS A 21 -5.26 -14.36 0.81
CA LYS A 21 -5.60 -15.00 -0.46
C LYS A 21 -5.88 -16.49 -0.30
N ARG A 22 -5.09 -17.21 0.53
CA ARG A 22 -5.38 -18.62 0.86
C ARG A 22 -6.68 -18.78 1.66
N ALA A 23 -7.10 -17.77 2.40
CA ALA A 23 -8.41 -17.72 3.05
C ALA A 23 -9.56 -17.32 2.10
N GLY A 24 -9.29 -17.17 0.80
CA GLY A 24 -10.31 -16.85 -0.22
C GLY A 24 -10.62 -15.36 -0.38
N LEU A 25 -9.84 -14.48 0.25
CA LEU A 25 -10.03 -13.03 0.16
C LEU A 25 -9.33 -12.45 -1.07
N SER A 26 -9.99 -11.52 -1.77
CA SER A 26 -9.35 -10.69 -2.80
C SER A 26 -8.39 -9.70 -2.14
N THR A 27 -7.17 -9.58 -2.67
CA THR A 27 -6.08 -8.82 -2.04
C THR A 27 -5.50 -7.80 -3.01
N ALA A 28 -5.25 -6.58 -2.53
CA ALA A 28 -4.61 -5.54 -3.32
C ALA A 28 -3.47 -4.84 -2.54
N ALA A 29 -2.54 -4.20 -3.25
CA ALA A 29 -1.49 -3.40 -2.64
C ALA A 29 -1.29 -2.07 -3.36
N VAL A 30 -1.55 -0.97 -2.66
CA VAL A 30 -1.08 0.37 -3.03
C VAL A 30 0.28 0.58 -2.39
N PHE A 31 1.26 -0.08 -3.02
CA PHE A 31 2.62 -0.25 -2.56
C PHE A 31 2.73 -1.02 -1.23
N TRP A 32 3.74 -1.88 -1.16
CA TRP A 32 4.29 -2.41 0.08
C TRP A 32 5.62 -3.09 -0.26
N PRO A 33 6.68 -2.99 0.55
CA PRO A 33 7.89 -3.76 0.31
C PRO A 33 7.58 -5.26 0.21
N GLY A 34 7.83 -5.85 -0.95
CA GLY A 34 7.58 -7.26 -1.21
C GLY A 34 6.25 -7.59 -1.91
N SER A 35 5.34 -6.63 -2.08
CA SER A 35 4.08 -6.89 -2.80
C SER A 35 4.30 -7.29 -4.26
N GLU A 36 5.40 -6.81 -4.84
CA GLU A 36 5.85 -7.02 -6.23
C GLU A 36 6.86 -8.17 -6.38
N VAL A 37 7.10 -8.96 -5.32
CA VAL A 37 8.05 -10.09 -5.33
C VAL A 37 7.31 -11.36 -5.70
N VAL A 38 7.67 -11.95 -6.84
CA VAL A 38 7.15 -13.24 -7.28
C VAL A 38 8.00 -14.36 -6.69
N SER A 39 7.36 -15.32 -6.02
CA SER A 39 8.01 -16.46 -5.37
C SER A 39 7.17 -17.72 -5.50
N ASP A 40 7.80 -18.88 -5.48
CA ASP A 40 7.09 -20.18 -5.37
C ASP A 40 6.64 -20.47 -3.93
N ARG A 41 7.10 -19.70 -2.93
CA ARG A 41 6.83 -19.94 -1.50
C ARG A 41 5.61 -19.19 -0.97
N PHE A 42 5.24 -18.09 -1.59
CA PHE A 42 4.13 -17.24 -1.19
C PHE A 42 3.57 -16.51 -2.42
N SER A 43 2.34 -16.02 -2.31
CA SER A 43 1.69 -15.28 -3.40
C SER A 43 1.94 -13.79 -3.29
N THR A 44 1.96 -13.10 -4.44
CA THR A 44 1.69 -11.66 -4.50
C THR A 44 0.21 -11.38 -4.17
N PRO A 45 -0.17 -10.12 -3.91
CA PRO A 45 -1.57 -9.70 -4.00
C PRO A 45 -2.17 -10.04 -5.37
N ASP A 46 -3.50 -10.04 -5.48
CA ASP A 46 -4.19 -10.21 -6.77
C ASP A 46 -3.92 -9.03 -7.70
N VAL A 47 -3.81 -7.83 -7.14
CA VAL A 47 -3.39 -6.61 -7.85
C VAL A 47 -2.40 -5.85 -6.97
N TYR A 48 -1.31 -5.36 -7.54
CA TYR A 48 -0.37 -4.49 -6.84
C TYR A 48 0.16 -3.43 -7.80
N LEU A 49 0.54 -2.28 -7.25
CA LEU A 49 1.27 -1.26 -7.99
C LEU A 49 2.78 -1.45 -7.77
N ASP A 50 3.57 -1.33 -8.84
CA ASP A 50 5.02 -1.11 -8.73
C ASP A 50 5.29 0.19 -7.99
N TYR A 51 6.26 0.22 -7.08
CA TYR A 51 6.52 1.40 -6.26
C TYR A 51 6.84 2.66 -7.08
N ASP A 52 6.05 3.71 -6.86
CA ASP A 52 6.29 5.06 -7.38
C ASP A 52 6.33 6.09 -6.22
N ALA A 53 7.53 6.60 -5.95
CA ALA A 53 7.76 7.57 -4.88
C ALA A 53 7.12 8.94 -5.14
N GLU A 54 6.80 9.26 -6.40
CA GLU A 54 6.25 10.55 -6.82
C GLU A 54 4.71 10.54 -6.86
N MET A 55 4.08 9.36 -6.79
CA MET A 55 2.63 9.26 -6.65
C MET A 55 2.16 9.92 -5.36
N LYS A 56 1.32 10.96 -5.50
CA LYS A 56 0.81 11.74 -4.37
C LYS A 56 -0.07 10.93 -3.43
N TYR A 57 -0.04 11.24 -2.13
CA TYR A 57 -0.80 10.52 -1.11
C TYR A 57 -2.30 10.47 -1.39
N GLU A 58 -2.89 11.57 -1.86
CA GLU A 58 -4.31 11.64 -2.21
C GLU A 58 -4.65 10.63 -3.32
N LYS A 59 -3.74 10.47 -4.29
CA LYS A 59 -3.90 9.46 -5.35
C LYS A 59 -3.74 8.04 -4.85
N ARG A 60 -2.86 7.82 -3.87
CA ARG A 60 -2.75 6.50 -3.22
C ARG A 60 -4.04 6.15 -2.47
N VAL A 61 -4.62 7.10 -1.75
CA VAL A 61 -5.92 6.94 -1.06
C VAL A 61 -7.04 6.69 -2.06
N ASP A 62 -7.12 7.46 -3.15
CA ASP A 62 -8.09 7.23 -4.23
C ASP A 62 -7.97 5.78 -4.76
N GLN A 63 -6.75 5.31 -5.01
CA GLN A 63 -6.52 3.95 -5.51
C GLN A 63 -6.96 2.87 -4.51
N VAL A 64 -6.73 3.08 -3.20
CA VAL A 64 -7.23 2.16 -2.17
C VAL A 64 -8.76 2.06 -2.26
N MET A 65 -9.46 3.19 -2.37
CA MET A 65 -10.91 3.19 -2.47
C MET A 65 -11.41 2.55 -3.78
N GLU A 66 -10.70 2.75 -4.88
CA GLU A 66 -11.01 2.05 -6.14
C GLU A 66 -10.92 0.53 -5.98
N PHE A 67 -9.86 0.01 -5.35
CA PHE A 67 -9.71 -1.42 -5.10
C PHE A 67 -10.77 -1.96 -4.14
N LEU A 68 -11.10 -1.21 -3.07
CA LEU A 68 -12.18 -1.58 -2.15
C LEU A 68 -13.55 -1.61 -2.86
N GLY A 69 -13.77 -0.75 -3.85
CA GLY A 69 -14.95 -0.76 -4.71
C GLY A 69 -14.88 -1.74 -5.90
N GLY A 70 -13.82 -2.55 -6.00
CA GLY A 70 -13.65 -3.57 -7.04
C GLY A 70 -13.10 -3.05 -8.38
N LYS A 71 -12.92 -1.73 -8.54
CA LYS A 71 -12.38 -1.16 -9.77
C LYS A 71 -10.90 -1.55 -9.94
N GLY A 72 -10.57 -2.12 -11.10
CA GLY A 72 -9.23 -2.59 -11.41
C GLY A 72 -8.90 -3.97 -10.81
N MET A 73 -9.83 -4.60 -10.10
CA MET A 73 -9.68 -5.94 -9.55
C MET A 73 -10.14 -7.01 -10.54
N PRO A 74 -9.58 -8.24 -10.51
CA PRO A 74 -10.02 -9.34 -11.37
C PRO A 74 -11.49 -9.70 -11.16
N GLY A 75 -12.27 -9.59 -12.22
CA GLY A 75 -13.71 -9.86 -12.21
C GLY A 75 -14.51 -8.84 -11.41
N ASP A 76 -14.00 -7.60 -11.30
CA ASP A 76 -14.63 -6.48 -10.58
C ASP A 76 -14.97 -6.79 -9.11
N ARG A 77 -14.26 -7.73 -8.51
CA ARG A 77 -14.45 -8.13 -7.11
C ARG A 77 -13.80 -7.13 -6.17
N GLU A 78 -14.56 -6.66 -5.20
CA GLU A 78 -14.06 -5.82 -4.11
C GLU A 78 -12.85 -6.46 -3.41
N ALA A 79 -11.79 -5.66 -3.22
CA ALA A 79 -10.68 -6.07 -2.38
C ALA A 79 -11.13 -6.18 -0.91
N ARG A 80 -10.74 -7.26 -0.25
CA ARG A 80 -11.05 -7.52 1.17
C ARG A 80 -9.83 -7.36 2.07
N PHE A 81 -8.66 -7.16 1.49
CA PHE A 81 -7.42 -6.78 2.15
C PHE A 81 -6.65 -5.84 1.21
N VAL A 82 -6.28 -4.66 1.70
CA VAL A 82 -5.52 -3.67 0.94
C VAL A 82 -4.38 -3.13 1.79
N THR A 83 -3.17 -3.02 1.22
CA THR A 83 -2.06 -2.28 1.85
C THR A 83 -1.94 -0.87 1.28
N LEU A 84 -1.50 0.08 2.11
CA LEU A 84 -1.17 1.45 1.73
C LEU A 84 0.17 1.83 2.36
N TYR A 85 1.10 2.33 1.55
CA TYR A 85 2.38 2.84 2.04
C TYR A 85 2.54 4.35 1.79
N LEU A 86 3.00 5.07 2.81
CA LEU A 86 3.19 6.53 2.84
C LEU A 86 4.64 6.84 3.28
N ASN A 87 5.43 7.54 2.45
CA ASN A 87 6.89 7.65 2.60
C ASN A 87 7.47 9.07 2.80
N TYR A 88 6.67 10.14 2.72
CA TYR A 88 7.12 11.53 2.80
C TYR A 88 7.81 11.87 4.12
N VAL A 89 7.34 11.33 5.25
CA VAL A 89 7.94 11.64 6.57
C VAL A 89 9.38 11.15 6.63
N ASP A 90 9.61 9.90 6.21
CA ASP A 90 10.94 9.31 6.10
C ASP A 90 11.83 10.08 5.11
N ARG A 91 11.32 10.33 3.90
CA ARG A 91 12.03 11.10 2.86
C ARG A 91 12.46 12.48 3.37
N ARG A 92 11.56 13.25 3.98
CA ARG A 92 11.88 14.58 4.52
C ARG A 92 12.81 14.51 5.72
N GLY A 93 12.70 13.46 6.53
CA GLY A 93 13.63 13.20 7.63
C GLY A 93 15.06 13.00 7.15
N HIS A 94 15.25 12.22 6.08
CA HIS A 94 16.55 12.04 5.43
C HIS A 94 17.09 13.32 4.79
N GLU A 95 16.24 14.11 4.12
CA GLU A 95 16.67 15.31 3.40
C GLU A 95 16.99 16.50 4.32
N ARG A 96 16.26 16.66 5.44
CA ARG A 96 16.25 17.89 6.25
C ARG A 96 16.51 17.67 7.74
N GLY A 97 16.56 16.42 8.18
CA GLY A 97 16.68 16.03 9.59
C GLY A 97 15.33 15.97 10.30
N PRO A 98 15.21 15.18 11.37
CA PRO A 98 13.93 14.85 12.00
C PRO A 98 13.22 16.03 12.67
N ASN A 99 13.95 17.09 13.05
CA ASN A 99 13.41 18.27 13.75
C ASN A 99 13.08 19.45 12.82
N SER A 100 12.94 19.22 11.51
CA SER A 100 12.75 20.28 10.52
C SER A 100 11.27 20.66 10.33
N THR A 101 11.04 21.83 9.74
CA THR A 101 9.67 22.27 9.35
C THR A 101 9.09 21.41 8.24
N GLU A 102 9.94 20.87 7.36
CA GLU A 102 9.54 19.95 6.28
C GLU A 102 9.05 18.61 6.81
N VAL A 103 9.70 18.06 7.85
CA VAL A 103 9.20 16.84 8.52
C VAL A 103 7.85 17.12 9.18
N ARG A 104 7.70 18.27 9.88
CA ARG A 104 6.41 18.66 10.46
C ARG A 104 5.32 18.75 9.39
N LYS A 105 5.63 19.33 8.22
CA LYS A 105 4.69 19.40 7.11
C LYS A 105 4.36 18.02 6.54
N ALA A 106 5.35 17.14 6.36
CA ALA A 106 5.13 15.78 5.88
C ALA A 106 4.25 14.95 6.83
N VAL A 107 4.37 15.15 8.15
CA VAL A 107 3.48 14.52 9.15
C VAL A 107 2.05 15.03 8.98
N GLN A 108 1.86 16.35 8.81
CA GLN A 108 0.53 16.92 8.53
C GLN A 108 -0.07 16.37 7.23
N ASP A 109 0.74 16.21 6.18
CA ASP A 109 0.29 15.67 4.90
C ASP A 109 -0.13 14.18 5.03
N ALA A 110 0.60 13.40 5.85
CA ALA A 110 0.22 12.02 6.15
C ALA A 110 -1.09 11.94 6.98
N ASP A 111 -1.25 12.83 7.96
CA ASP A 111 -2.47 12.94 8.77
C ASP A 111 -3.70 13.29 7.90
N VAL A 112 -3.57 14.26 7.00
CA VAL A 112 -4.63 14.62 6.03
C VAL A 112 -5.00 13.43 5.14
N ALA A 113 -4.01 12.68 4.62
CA ALA A 113 -4.27 11.51 3.79
C ALA A 113 -4.97 10.38 4.56
N LEU A 114 -4.59 10.14 5.82
CA LEU A 114 -5.26 9.17 6.68
C LEU A 114 -6.69 9.60 7.03
N GLY A 115 -6.89 10.89 7.29
CA GLY A 115 -8.22 11.47 7.51
C GLY A 115 -9.13 11.26 6.31
N ASP A 116 -8.68 11.62 5.11
CA ASP A 116 -9.39 11.41 3.85
C ASP A 116 -9.74 9.92 3.63
N LEU A 117 -8.79 9.00 3.89
CA LEU A 117 -9.05 7.57 3.80
C LEU A 117 -10.17 7.13 4.77
N VAL A 118 -10.09 7.53 6.04
CA VAL A 118 -11.09 7.16 7.04
C VAL A 118 -12.46 7.75 6.70
N GLU A 119 -12.53 8.99 6.26
CA GLU A 119 -13.78 9.63 5.82
C GLU A 119 -14.39 8.88 4.61
N LYS A 120 -13.57 8.55 3.61
CA LYS A 120 -14.01 7.79 2.43
C LYS A 120 -14.49 6.38 2.78
N ILE A 121 -13.84 5.69 3.72
CA ILE A 121 -14.26 4.36 4.22
C ILE A 121 -15.59 4.47 4.98
N ARG A 122 -15.73 5.44 5.89
CA ARG A 122 -16.99 5.65 6.65
C ARG A 122 -18.17 5.97 5.75
N ALA A 123 -17.93 6.56 4.58
CA ALA A 123 -18.97 6.81 3.59
C ALA A 123 -19.40 5.55 2.80
N GLN A 124 -18.77 4.39 3.02
CA GLN A 124 -19.12 3.13 2.36
C GLN A 124 -20.10 2.29 3.20
N PRO A 125 -20.90 1.39 2.57
CA PRO A 125 -21.81 0.49 3.29
C PRO A 125 -21.15 -0.45 4.30
N PHE A 126 -19.82 -0.61 4.26
CA PHE A 126 -19.03 -1.45 5.16
C PHE A 126 -18.21 -0.63 6.18
N GLY A 127 -18.48 0.68 6.28
CA GLY A 127 -17.71 1.62 7.09
C GLY A 127 -18.15 1.81 8.54
N ASP A 128 -19.24 1.15 8.97
CA ASP A 128 -19.82 1.20 10.32
C ASP A 128 -19.30 0.08 11.25
#